data_AF-A0A2E7BGW8-F1
#
_entry.id   AF-A0A2E7BGW8-F1
#
_cell.length_a   1.000
_cell.length_b   1.000
_cell.length_c   1.000
_cell.angle_alpha   90.00
_cell.angle_beta   90.00
_cell.angle_gamma   90.00
#
_symmetry.space_group_name_H-M   'P 1'
#
loop_
_entity.id
_entity.type
_entity.pdbx_description
1 polymer ?
#
loop_
_entity_poly.entity_id
_entity_poly.type
_entity_poly.pdbx_seq_one_letter_code
_entity_poly.pdbx_strand_id
1 'polypeptide(L)'
;MPIRRLVFSVTLLSVLQLAGCTAQPGELSLRNSFAAQIAAVEGVRNFEDSGQVLNFTGPDGEGGSSVWRIEINSTTLEPRADERLPFAGHVVSSWYQNLELVEFLGTMSRLPQVYLDAGVAQECYALWDLEVDDWDW
;
A
#
# COMPACT_ATOMS: atom_id res chain seq x y z
N MET A 1 45.16 -34.33 46.85
CA MET A 1 44.46 -34.74 45.60
C MET A 1 43.35 -35.70 46.00
N PRO A 2 42.08 -35.36 45.71
CA PRO A 2 41.50 -35.60 44.39
C PRO A 2 40.85 -34.36 43.76
N ILE A 3 40.75 -34.38 42.43
CA ILE A 3 40.31 -33.31 41.54
C ILE A 3 38.79 -33.36 41.39
N ARG A 4 38.08 -32.33 41.86
CA ARG A 4 36.65 -32.10 41.54
C ARG A 4 36.56 -31.45 40.16
N ARG A 5 36.05 -32.19 39.18
CA ARG A 5 35.68 -31.65 37.87
C ARG A 5 34.35 -30.89 38.02
N LEU A 6 34.40 -29.56 37.98
CA LEU A 6 33.23 -28.70 37.81
C LEU A 6 32.93 -28.59 36.32
N VAL A 7 31.85 -29.23 35.89
CA VAL A 7 31.29 -29.11 34.55
C VAL A 7 30.48 -27.82 34.52
N PHE A 8 30.98 -26.79 33.84
CA PHE A 8 30.22 -25.58 33.56
C PHE A 8 29.34 -25.84 32.33
N SER A 9 28.05 -26.09 32.56
CA SER A 9 27.04 -26.06 31.51
C SER A 9 26.79 -24.60 31.13
N VAL A 10 27.37 -24.18 30.00
CA VAL A 10 27.07 -22.88 29.38
C VAL A 10 25.80 -23.06 28.56
N THR A 11 24.66 -22.64 29.11
CA THR A 11 23.40 -22.52 28.37
C THR A 11 23.51 -21.28 27.46
N LEU A 12 23.78 -21.49 26.16
CA LEU A 12 23.66 -20.45 25.14
C LEU A 12 22.17 -20.08 25.02
N LEU A 13 21.79 -18.94 25.59
CA LEU A 13 20.49 -18.32 25.38
C LEU A 13 20.53 -17.62 24.02
N SER A 14 20.08 -18.31 22.97
CA SER A 14 19.91 -17.72 21.64
C SER A 14 18.77 -16.69 21.70
N VAL A 15 19.13 -15.40 21.71
CA VAL A 15 18.18 -14.31 21.52
C VAL A 15 17.83 -14.26 20.04
N LEU A 16 16.66 -14.79 19.68
CA LEU A 16 16.05 -14.50 18.37
C LEU A 16 15.67 -13.02 18.37
N GLN A 17 16.42 -12.20 17.64
CA GLN A 17 15.98 -10.86 17.30
C GLN A 17 14.94 -10.98 16.19
N LEU A 18 13.66 -10.84 16.56
CA LEU A 18 12.60 -10.55 15.62
C LEU A 18 12.89 -9.16 15.05
N ALA A 19 13.46 -9.11 13.84
CA ALA A 19 13.46 -7.88 13.06
C ALA A 19 11.99 -7.56 12.76
N GLY A 20 11.39 -6.69 13.56
CA GLY A 20 10.13 -6.06 13.18
C GLY A 20 10.39 -5.33 11.87
N CYS A 21 9.63 -5.65 10.82
CA CYS A 21 9.59 -4.82 9.62
C CYS A 21 9.02 -3.47 10.05
N THR A 22 9.88 -2.52 10.41
CA THR A 22 9.49 -1.12 10.48
C THR A 22 9.04 -0.72 9.08
N ALA A 23 7.85 -0.14 8.94
CA ALA A 23 7.46 0.45 7.68
C ALA A 23 8.38 1.65 7.43
N GLN A 24 9.08 1.66 6.29
CA GLN A 24 9.87 2.80 5.85
C GLN A 24 9.17 3.49 4.68
N PRO A 25 9.27 4.82 4.58
CA PRO A 25 8.83 5.52 3.37
C PRO A 25 9.67 5.05 2.18
N GLY A 26 8.99 4.60 1.13
CA GLY A 26 9.60 4.12 -0.10
C GLY A 26 8.56 3.87 -1.17
N GLU A 27 8.98 3.75 -2.44
CA GLU A 27 8.05 3.51 -3.55
C GLU A 27 7.25 2.22 -3.36
N LEU A 28 7.89 1.17 -2.84
CA LEU A 28 7.20 -0.08 -2.55
C LEU A 28 6.16 0.06 -1.42
N SER A 29 6.47 0.80 -0.34
CA SER A 29 5.51 0.98 0.74
C SER A 29 4.34 1.87 0.30
N LEU A 30 4.61 2.91 -0.49
CA LEU A 30 3.60 3.77 -1.09
C LEU A 30 2.66 2.97 -1.99
N ARG A 31 3.21 2.16 -2.90
CA ARG A 31 2.41 1.30 -3.78
C ARG A 31 1.58 0.28 -2.99
N ASN A 32 2.16 -0.32 -1.96
CA ASN A 32 1.44 -1.28 -1.12
C ASN A 32 0.30 -0.60 -0.34
N SER A 33 0.52 0.63 0.16
CA SER A 33 -0.52 1.40 0.83
C SER A 33 -1.65 1.79 -0.14
N PHE A 34 -1.32 2.18 -1.37
CA PHE A 34 -2.33 2.43 -2.41
C PHE A 34 -3.20 1.19 -2.70
N ALA A 35 -2.56 0.03 -2.86
CA ALA A 35 -3.27 -1.24 -3.04
C ALA A 35 -4.16 -1.58 -1.82
N ALA A 36 -3.67 -1.33 -0.61
CA ALA A 36 -4.43 -1.52 0.62
C ALA A 36 -5.64 -0.57 0.70
N GLN A 37 -5.48 0.69 0.28
CA GLN A 37 -6.56 1.67 0.24
C GLN A 37 -7.70 1.20 -0.68
N ILE A 38 -7.37 0.67 -1.87
CA ILE A 38 -8.35 0.08 -2.79
C ILE A 38 -9.00 -1.16 -2.17
N ALA A 39 -8.22 -2.06 -1.59
CA ALA A 39 -8.73 -3.29 -0.99
C ALA A 39 -9.67 -3.05 0.20
N ALA A 40 -9.52 -1.91 0.88
CA ALA A 40 -10.37 -1.50 1.99
C ALA A 40 -11.72 -0.91 1.56
N VAL A 41 -11.91 -0.57 0.28
CA VAL A 41 -13.17 -0.03 -0.24
C VAL A 41 -14.28 -1.06 -0.10
N GLU A 42 -15.42 -0.65 0.47
CA GLU A 42 -16.56 -1.54 0.66
C GLU A 42 -17.04 -2.14 -0.68
N GLY A 43 -17.26 -3.45 -0.69
CA GLY A 43 -17.68 -4.19 -1.88
C GLY A 43 -16.54 -4.69 -2.77
N VAL A 44 -15.29 -4.28 -2.51
CA VAL A 44 -14.10 -4.88 -3.14
C VAL A 44 -13.91 -6.31 -2.61
N ARG A 45 -13.68 -7.24 -3.53
CA ARG A 45 -13.56 -8.68 -3.28
C ARG A 45 -12.70 -9.36 -4.34
N ASN A 46 -12.17 -10.53 -4.03
CA ASN A 46 -11.24 -11.28 -4.89
C ASN A 46 -10.04 -10.40 -5.32
N PHE A 47 -9.48 -9.65 -4.38
CA PHE A 47 -8.39 -8.73 -4.65
C PHE A 47 -7.08 -9.50 -4.83
N GLU A 48 -6.42 -9.29 -5.97
CA GLU A 48 -5.16 -9.89 -6.36
C GLU A 48 -4.15 -8.79 -6.67
N ASP A 49 -3.05 -8.75 -5.93
CA ASP A 49 -1.89 -7.88 -6.18
C ASP A 49 -0.77 -8.70 -6.82
N SER A 50 -0.39 -8.33 -8.04
CA SER A 50 0.70 -8.95 -8.80
C SER A 50 1.88 -8.01 -9.05
N GLY A 51 1.98 -6.92 -8.29
CA GLY A 51 3.02 -5.91 -8.48
C GLY A 51 2.45 -4.60 -9.00
N GLN A 52 2.66 -4.36 -10.28
CA GLN A 52 2.13 -3.18 -10.97
C GLN A 52 0.71 -3.38 -11.49
N VAL A 53 0.15 -4.59 -11.35
CA VAL A 53 -1.21 -4.89 -11.78
C VAL A 53 -2.02 -5.38 -10.59
N LEU A 54 -3.14 -4.73 -10.35
CA LEU A 54 -4.14 -5.10 -9.35
C LEU A 54 -5.39 -5.58 -10.07
N ASN A 55 -5.97 -6.69 -9.63
CA ASN A 55 -7.25 -7.18 -10.16
C ASN A 55 -8.22 -7.43 -9.02
N PHE A 56 -9.50 -7.10 -9.22
CA PHE A 56 -10.54 -7.37 -8.23
C PHE A 56 -11.93 -7.31 -8.84
N THR A 57 -12.94 -7.69 -8.07
CA THR A 57 -14.33 -7.34 -8.34
C THR A 57 -14.77 -6.28 -7.33
N GLY A 58 -15.43 -5.22 -7.77
CA GLY A 58 -15.82 -4.11 -6.90
C GLY A 58 -16.96 -3.30 -7.46
N PRO A 59 -17.46 -2.29 -6.72
CA PRO A 59 -18.56 -1.44 -7.17
C PRO A 59 -18.32 -0.83 -8.56
N ASP A 60 -19.37 -0.73 -9.36
CA ASP A 60 -19.32 -0.16 -10.71
C ASP A 60 -19.82 1.29 -10.81
N GLY A 61 -20.36 1.83 -9.72
CA GLY A 61 -20.94 3.18 -9.65
C GLY A 61 -22.44 3.26 -9.93
N GLU A 62 -23.05 2.18 -10.41
CA GLU A 62 -24.47 2.12 -10.81
C GLU A 62 -25.29 1.18 -9.88
N GLY A 63 -24.74 0.87 -8.70
CA GLY A 63 -25.34 -0.05 -7.74
C GLY A 63 -25.04 -1.53 -8.01
N GLY A 64 -24.20 -1.83 -9.00
CA GLY A 64 -23.74 -3.17 -9.33
C GLY A 64 -22.27 -3.40 -8.95
N SER A 65 -21.67 -4.40 -9.59
CA SER A 65 -20.24 -4.69 -9.46
C SER A 65 -19.64 -5.08 -10.80
N SER A 66 -18.40 -4.66 -11.04
CA SER A 66 -17.63 -4.97 -12.25
C SER A 66 -16.31 -5.63 -11.92
N VAL A 67 -15.69 -6.25 -12.93
CA VAL A 67 -14.29 -6.70 -12.85
C VAL A 67 -13.41 -5.50 -13.14
N TRP A 68 -12.47 -5.25 -12.24
CA TRP A 68 -11.53 -4.15 -12.31
C TRP A 68 -10.12 -4.69 -12.51
N ARG A 69 -9.37 -4.01 -13.38
CA ARG A 69 -7.92 -4.15 -13.51
C ARG A 69 -7.31 -2.76 -13.40
N ILE A 70 -6.30 -2.62 -12.57
CA ILE A 70 -5.52 -1.39 -12.42
C ILE A 70 -4.10 -1.69 -12.87
N GLU A 71 -3.54 -0.82 -13.68
CA GLU A 71 -2.13 -0.81 -14.01
C GLU A 71 -1.48 0.42 -13.37
N ILE A 72 -0.59 0.21 -12.42
CA ILE A 72 0.20 1.27 -11.78
C ILE A 72 1.29 1.67 -12.77
N ASN A 73 1.23 2.90 -13.26
CA ASN A 73 2.15 3.41 -14.27
C ASN A 73 3.39 4.05 -13.63
N SER A 74 3.22 4.69 -12.48
CA SER A 74 4.34 5.25 -11.72
C SER A 74 4.04 5.30 -10.22
N THR A 75 5.11 5.29 -9.45
CA THR A 75 5.10 5.55 -8.01
C THR A 75 6.34 6.35 -7.71
N THR A 76 6.18 7.58 -7.22
CA THR A 76 7.31 8.50 -6.99
C THR A 76 7.23 9.14 -5.62
N LEU A 77 8.40 9.34 -5.02
CA LEU A 77 8.55 9.99 -3.73
C LEU A 77 9.32 11.30 -3.86
N GLU A 78 8.84 12.33 -3.18
CA GLU A 78 9.48 13.64 -3.12
C GLU A 78 9.76 14.02 -1.66
N PRO A 79 11.01 14.34 -1.31
CA PRO A 79 11.32 14.88 0.01
C PRO A 79 10.65 16.23 0.24
N ARG A 80 10.20 16.47 1.46
CA ARG A 80 9.57 17.71 1.91
C ARG A 80 10.37 18.33 3.05
N ALA A 81 10.20 19.64 3.22
CA ALA A 81 10.80 20.38 4.34
C ALA A 81 10.04 20.23 5.67
N ASP A 82 8.91 19.52 5.67
CA ASP A 82 8.09 19.28 6.85
C ASP A 82 8.70 18.12 7.66
N GLU A 83 9.10 18.38 8.91
CA GLU A 83 9.73 17.37 9.77
C GLU A 83 8.75 16.28 10.23
N ARG A 84 7.43 16.53 10.21
CA ARG A 84 6.40 15.54 10.58
C ARG A 84 5.92 14.74 9.37
N LEU A 85 5.91 15.39 8.19
CA LEU A 85 5.45 14.83 6.93
C LEU A 85 6.58 14.90 5.87
N PRO A 86 7.71 14.21 6.09
CA PRO A 86 8.96 14.43 5.34
C PRO A 86 8.93 13.95 3.89
N PHE A 87 7.92 13.17 3.49
CA PHE A 87 7.82 12.66 2.13
C PHE A 87 6.41 12.85 1.56
N ALA A 88 6.38 13.23 0.29
CA ALA A 88 5.22 13.24 -0.57
C ALA A 88 5.27 12.01 -1.47
N GLY A 89 4.17 11.29 -1.58
CA GLY A 89 3.99 10.16 -2.47
C GLY A 89 3.06 10.51 -3.61
N HIS A 90 3.39 10.09 -4.83
CA HIS A 90 2.50 10.20 -5.98
C HIS A 90 2.36 8.84 -6.66
N VAL A 91 1.11 8.46 -6.98
CA VAL A 91 0.80 7.24 -7.73
C VAL A 91 -0.04 7.60 -8.94
N VAL A 92 0.40 7.17 -10.13
CA VAL A 92 -0.35 7.30 -11.37
C VAL A 92 -0.75 5.91 -11.85
N SER A 93 -2.01 5.73 -12.22
CA SER A 93 -2.57 4.44 -12.62
C SER A 93 -3.64 4.53 -13.71
N SER A 94 -3.61 3.54 -14.60
CA SER A 94 -4.66 3.28 -15.58
C SER A 94 -5.67 2.30 -15.01
N TRP A 95 -6.95 2.62 -15.15
CA TRP A 95 -8.05 1.80 -14.63
C TRP A 95 -8.88 1.22 -15.76
N TYR A 96 -9.21 -0.06 -15.64
CA TYR A 96 -10.02 -0.77 -16.61
C TYR A 96 -11.23 -1.41 -15.93
N GLN A 97 -12.41 -1.15 -16.46
CA GLN A 97 -13.68 -1.75 -16.03
C GLN A 97 -14.13 -2.74 -17.11
N ASN A 98 -14.25 -4.02 -16.77
CA ASN A 98 -14.61 -5.08 -17.72
C ASN A 98 -13.77 -5.06 -19.01
N LEU A 99 -12.45 -4.82 -18.85
CA LEU A 99 -11.44 -4.67 -19.92
C LEU A 99 -11.50 -3.37 -20.73
N GLU A 100 -12.41 -2.47 -20.44
CA GLU A 100 -12.49 -1.14 -21.08
C GLU A 100 -11.77 -0.09 -20.24
N LEU A 101 -10.95 0.75 -20.88
CA LEU A 101 -10.23 1.83 -20.20
C LEU A 101 -11.23 2.86 -19.64
N VAL A 102 -11.06 3.20 -18.37
CA VAL A 102 -11.76 4.33 -17.74
C VAL A 102 -10.97 5.60 -18.03
N GLU A 103 -11.43 6.38 -19.02
CA GLU A 103 -10.81 7.65 -19.36
C GLU A 103 -11.07 8.73 -18.30
N PHE A 104 -10.14 9.68 -18.21
CA PHE A 104 -10.35 10.92 -17.46
C PHE A 104 -11.46 11.77 -18.10
N LEU A 105 -12.18 12.52 -17.26
CA LEU A 105 -13.06 13.61 -17.68
C LEU A 105 -12.33 14.94 -17.51
N GLY A 106 -11.50 15.30 -18.49
CA GLY A 106 -10.63 16.47 -18.40
C GLY A 106 -9.57 16.27 -17.32
N THR A 107 -9.70 16.97 -16.19
CA THR A 107 -8.80 16.81 -15.02
C THR A 107 -9.43 15.98 -13.89
N MET A 108 -10.63 15.43 -14.09
CA MET A 108 -11.35 14.66 -13.06
C MET A 108 -11.33 13.18 -13.39
N SER A 109 -11.18 12.33 -12.37
CA SER A 109 -11.29 10.89 -12.53
C SER A 109 -12.76 10.49 -12.73
N ARG A 110 -13.00 9.50 -13.60
CA ARG A 110 -14.33 8.92 -13.85
C ARG A 110 -14.58 7.67 -13.01
N LEU A 111 -13.79 7.46 -11.96
CA LEU A 111 -14.01 6.34 -11.07
C LEU A 111 -15.32 6.51 -10.30
N PRO A 112 -15.99 5.39 -9.95
CA PRO A 112 -17.14 5.43 -9.06
C PRO A 112 -16.86 6.19 -7.77
N GLN A 113 -17.87 6.92 -7.28
CA GLN A 113 -17.74 7.81 -6.12
C GLN A 113 -17.17 7.11 -4.89
N VAL A 114 -17.48 5.83 -4.68
CA VAL A 114 -16.98 5.04 -3.55
C VAL A 114 -15.44 4.92 -3.51
N TYR A 115 -14.76 4.95 -4.66
CA TYR A 115 -13.29 4.98 -4.69
C TYR A 115 -12.77 6.39 -4.41
N LEU A 116 -13.41 7.41 -4.98
CA LEU A 116 -13.04 8.82 -4.76
C LEU A 116 -13.20 9.22 -3.28
N ASP A 117 -14.28 8.77 -2.63
CA ASP A 117 -14.53 8.99 -1.20
C ASP A 117 -13.52 8.27 -0.30
N ALA A 118 -12.88 7.22 -0.81
CA ALA A 118 -11.78 6.53 -0.17
C ALA A 118 -10.41 7.14 -0.51
N GLY A 119 -10.34 8.32 -1.14
CA GLY A 119 -9.08 8.95 -1.53
C GLY A 119 -8.39 8.28 -2.71
N VAL A 120 -9.08 7.40 -3.45
CA VAL A 120 -8.53 6.66 -4.59
C VAL A 120 -9.00 7.27 -5.91
N ALA A 121 -8.03 7.68 -6.72
CA ALA A 121 -8.18 8.20 -8.06
C ALA A 121 -7.13 7.60 -9.02
N GLN A 122 -7.20 7.96 -10.30
CA GLN A 122 -6.19 7.58 -11.30
C GLN A 122 -4.84 8.26 -11.04
N GLU A 123 -4.85 9.46 -10.47
CA GLU A 123 -3.67 10.16 -9.94
C GLU A 123 -3.92 10.44 -8.47
N CYS A 124 -3.11 9.85 -7.59
CA CYS A 124 -3.24 9.99 -6.13
C CYS A 124 -2.00 10.61 -5.52
N TYR A 125 -2.22 11.27 -4.38
CA TYR A 125 -1.20 11.84 -3.54
C TYR A 125 -1.32 11.27 -2.13
N ALA A 126 -0.20 11.05 -1.46
CA ALA A 126 -0.17 10.65 -0.05
C ALA A 126 1.00 11.32 0.68
N LEU A 127 0.89 11.42 2.00
CA LEU A 127 1.95 11.95 2.85
C LEU A 127 2.43 10.88 3.83
N TRP A 128 3.75 10.75 3.98
CA TRP A 128 4.28 9.86 5.00
C TRP A 128 4.20 10.51 6.37
N ASP A 129 3.43 9.95 7.29
CA ASP A 129 3.30 10.42 8.68
C ASP A 129 4.21 9.62 9.62
N LEU A 130 5.19 10.32 10.21
CA LEU A 130 6.13 9.74 11.16
C LEU A 130 5.52 9.43 12.54
N GLU A 131 4.34 9.96 12.87
CA GLU A 131 3.68 9.65 14.13
C GLU A 131 3.08 8.25 14.12
N VAL A 132 2.58 7.82 12.96
CA VAL A 132 1.91 6.52 12.77
C VAL A 132 2.69 5.54 11.89
N ASP A 133 3.80 5.98 11.30
CA ASP A 133 4.63 5.21 10.35
C ASP A 133 3.81 4.64 9.18
N ASP A 134 2.96 5.48 8.56
CA ASP A 134 2.11 5.09 7.41
C ASP A 134 1.88 6.25 6.43
N TRP A 135 1.32 5.92 5.26
CA TRP A 135 0.88 6.88 4.24
C TRP A 135 -0.55 7.36 4.51
N ASP A 136 -0.72 8.67 4.61
CA ASP A 136 -2.00 9.38 4.74
C ASP A 136 -2.51 9.81 3.35
N TRP A 137 -3.72 9.37 2.97
CA TRP A 137 -4.34 9.52 1.64
C TRP A 137 -5.43 10.59 1.59
#